data_AF-A0A7C5L8H7-F1
#
_entry.id   AF-A0A7C5L8H7-F1
#
_cell.length_a   1.000
_cell.length_b   1.000
_cell.length_c   1.000
_cell.angle_alpha   90.00
_cell.angle_beta   90.00
_cell.angle_gamma   90.00
#
_symmetry.space_group_name_H-M   'P 1'
#
loop_
_entity.id
_entity.type
_entity.pdbx_description
1 polymer ?
#
loop_
_entity_poly.entity_id
_entity_poly.type
_entity_poly.pdbx_seq_one_letter_code
_entity_poly.pdbx_strand_id
1 'polypeptide(L)'
;MKLQFAALLAGMLLTLFFNSCQNEQSKKAAPNDIVEITNLPDERIYFECENVTQLNDSSPHYEVFIIIADNKTKVGDIEMCDVLPPEQYAQHQIPPEAIQAIGGLADDTYTFIYAIRDHWTGRILVKKGRHTEGQRDTSYNYRTILDFASQQLSANPKINPAQLVGAYGLDEGNHSYLFFVSMSKETLSAQLIELDRPLPAFDQIADALKEGGAIPEFLHGFDVNTQTLNFKAEHAKGKFVIPDNGPVTVVFEDRKDSKGSPLTLKKMN
;
A
#
# COMPACT_ATOMS: atom_id res chain seq x y z
N MET A 1 27.81 35.21 -91.97
CA MET A 1 28.17 35.92 -90.73
C MET A 1 28.65 34.86 -89.75
N LYS A 2 29.98 34.68 -89.60
CA LYS A 2 30.79 34.85 -88.36
C LYS A 2 30.30 33.99 -87.18
N LEU A 3 31.07 33.26 -86.36
CA LEU A 3 32.50 32.97 -86.13
C LEU A 3 32.46 31.84 -85.04
N GLN A 4 33.15 30.71 -85.17
CA GLN A 4 34.34 30.26 -84.39
C GLN A 4 34.42 30.48 -82.85
N PHE A 5 35.14 29.52 -82.22
CA PHE A 5 35.80 29.45 -80.88
C PHE A 5 34.93 28.99 -79.70
N ALA A 6 35.14 27.82 -79.06
CA ALA A 6 36.31 27.23 -78.37
C ALA A 6 36.53 27.76 -76.95
N ALA A 7 36.64 26.82 -75.99
CA ALA A 7 37.49 26.79 -74.77
C ALA A 7 36.73 26.06 -73.64
N LEU A 8 37.15 24.87 -73.19
CA LEU A 8 38.26 24.53 -72.29
C LEU A 8 38.06 24.94 -70.80
N LEU A 9 38.09 23.91 -69.97
CA LEU A 9 38.67 23.80 -68.63
C LEU A 9 38.04 24.47 -67.38
N ALA A 10 37.94 23.62 -66.35
CA ALA A 10 38.12 23.81 -64.90
C ALA A 10 36.86 23.36 -64.14
N GLY A 11 36.87 22.27 -63.38
CA GLY A 11 37.85 21.99 -62.34
C GLY A 11 37.26 22.45 -61.00
N MET A 12 36.38 21.64 -60.40
CA MET A 12 36.19 21.65 -58.95
C MET A 12 35.47 20.37 -58.52
N LEU A 13 36.29 19.36 -58.19
CA LEU A 13 35.89 18.18 -57.45
C LEU A 13 35.70 18.63 -55.99
N LEU A 14 34.48 18.98 -55.60
CA LEU A 14 34.15 19.27 -54.21
C LEU A 14 33.82 17.95 -53.51
N THR A 15 34.86 17.27 -53.03
CA THR A 15 34.74 16.11 -52.14
C THR A 15 34.19 16.60 -50.80
N LEU A 16 32.87 16.53 -50.62
CA LEU A 16 32.26 16.63 -49.29
C LEU A 16 32.67 15.39 -48.50
N PHE A 17 33.73 15.52 -47.72
CA PHE A 17 33.99 14.65 -46.58
C PHE A 17 32.85 14.84 -45.57
N PHE A 18 31.77 14.08 -45.73
CA PHE A 18 30.93 13.75 -44.60
C PHE A 18 31.78 12.89 -43.68
N ASN A 19 32.44 13.54 -42.72
CA ASN A 19 32.76 12.94 -41.44
C ASN A 19 31.44 12.49 -40.82
N SER A 20 30.99 11.28 -41.17
CA SER A 20 30.13 10.51 -40.29
C SER A 20 31.00 10.16 -39.09
N CYS A 21 31.04 11.06 -38.11
CA CYS A 21 31.16 10.63 -36.74
C CYS A 21 30.06 9.59 -36.54
N GLN A 22 30.46 8.32 -36.50
CA GLN A 22 29.72 7.32 -35.76
C GLN A 22 29.74 7.78 -34.31
N ASN A 23 28.77 8.65 -34.02
CA ASN A 23 28.28 8.86 -32.68
C ASN A 23 27.79 7.48 -32.28
N GLU A 24 28.53 6.78 -31.42
CA GLU A 24 27.99 5.73 -30.58
C GLU A 24 26.86 6.39 -29.78
N GLN A 25 25.68 6.41 -30.39
CA GLN A 25 24.44 6.59 -29.69
C GLN A 25 24.38 5.41 -28.73
N SER A 26 24.78 5.68 -27.49
CA SER A 26 24.23 5.08 -26.31
C SER A 26 22.78 4.72 -26.62
N LYS A 27 22.52 3.41 -26.74
CA LYS A 27 21.18 2.84 -26.81
C LYS A 27 20.48 3.28 -25.53
N LYS A 28 19.85 4.46 -25.55
CA LYS A 28 18.72 4.74 -24.69
C LYS A 28 17.70 3.66 -24.99
N ALA A 29 17.44 2.83 -23.99
CA ALA A 29 16.36 1.86 -24.00
C ALA A 29 15.09 2.53 -24.55
N ALA A 30 14.41 1.85 -25.47
CA ALA A 30 13.16 2.32 -26.03
C ALA A 30 12.12 2.50 -24.89
N PRO A 31 11.27 3.54 -24.91
CA PRO A 31 10.38 3.86 -23.78
C PRO A 31 9.18 2.92 -23.58
N ASN A 32 9.14 1.74 -24.21
CA ASN A 32 7.90 0.97 -24.38
C ASN A 32 7.96 -0.52 -24.00
N ASP A 33 9.01 -1.00 -23.34
CA ASP A 33 8.96 -2.34 -22.74
C ASP A 33 8.23 -2.25 -21.38
N ILE A 34 6.90 -2.14 -21.44
CA ILE A 34 6.04 -2.39 -20.28
C ILE A 34 6.21 -3.88 -19.97
N VAL A 35 7.14 -4.22 -19.06
CA VAL A 35 7.23 -5.59 -18.56
C VAL A 35 5.93 -5.89 -17.84
N GLU A 36 5.24 -6.92 -18.30
CA GLU A 36 4.03 -7.44 -17.67
C GLU A 36 4.42 -8.06 -16.32
N ILE A 37 4.20 -7.30 -15.23
CA ILE A 37 4.62 -7.68 -13.87
C ILE A 37 3.91 -8.95 -13.38
N THR A 38 2.71 -9.22 -13.91
CA THR A 38 1.86 -10.36 -13.56
C THR A 38 2.53 -11.72 -13.77
N ASN A 39 3.45 -11.82 -14.72
CA ASN A 39 4.16 -13.07 -15.07
C ASN A 39 5.67 -13.02 -14.79
N LEU A 40 6.15 -11.98 -14.09
CA LEU A 40 7.57 -11.85 -13.76
C LEU A 40 7.96 -12.92 -12.71
N PRO A 41 9.02 -13.71 -12.91
CA PRO A 41 9.50 -14.65 -11.90
C PRO A 41 9.88 -13.95 -10.59
N ASP A 42 9.58 -14.58 -9.46
CA ASP A 42 9.78 -14.00 -8.14
C ASP A 42 11.27 -13.75 -7.83
N GLU A 43 12.20 -14.48 -8.47
CA GLU A 43 13.65 -14.24 -8.32
C GLU A 43 14.10 -12.89 -8.92
N ARG A 44 13.26 -12.26 -9.76
CA ARG A 44 13.49 -10.91 -10.29
C ARG A 44 12.82 -9.82 -9.45
N ILE A 45 12.32 -10.17 -8.27
CA ILE A 45 11.67 -9.25 -7.33
C ILE A 45 12.37 -9.38 -5.99
N TYR A 46 13.14 -8.38 -5.60
CA TYR A 46 13.89 -8.41 -4.36
C TYR A 46 14.10 -7.00 -3.81
N PHE A 47 14.46 -6.90 -2.55
CA PHE A 47 14.78 -5.66 -1.88
C PHE A 47 16.29 -5.46 -1.80
N GLU A 48 16.69 -4.20 -1.89
CA GLU A 48 18.03 -3.73 -1.58
C GLU A 48 17.94 -2.62 -0.55
N CYS A 49 18.92 -2.54 0.33
CA CYS A 49 19.05 -1.46 1.29
C CYS A 49 20.31 -0.65 1.03
N GLU A 50 20.16 0.67 1.04
CA GLU A 50 21.27 1.60 0.96
C GLU A 50 21.41 2.31 2.31
N ASN A 51 22.60 2.23 2.90
CA ASN A 51 22.89 2.90 4.16
C ASN A 51 23.02 4.41 3.89
N VAL A 52 22.18 5.21 4.53
CA VAL A 52 22.17 6.68 4.45
C VAL A 52 22.58 7.36 5.75
N THR A 53 23.09 6.58 6.72
CA THR A 53 23.56 7.10 8.01
C THR A 53 24.60 8.19 7.76
N GLN A 54 24.28 9.43 8.12
CA GLN A 54 25.27 10.49 8.14
C GLN A 54 26.27 10.19 9.26
N LEU A 55 27.55 10.54 9.07
CA LEU A 55 28.66 10.25 10.00
C LEU A 55 28.45 10.69 11.47
N ASN A 56 27.36 11.41 11.78
CA ASN A 56 27.05 12.00 13.08
C ASN A 56 25.76 11.45 13.72
N ASP A 57 25.04 10.52 13.07
CA ASP A 57 23.82 9.93 13.63
C ASP A 57 24.13 8.64 14.39
N SER A 58 23.50 8.45 15.54
CA SER A 58 23.82 7.33 16.45
C SER A 58 23.19 5.99 16.05
N SER A 59 22.17 6.02 15.18
CA SER A 59 21.42 4.84 14.77
C SER A 59 21.51 4.68 13.25
N PRO A 60 21.82 3.47 12.74
CA PRO A 60 21.89 3.26 11.31
C PRO A 60 20.52 3.49 10.67
N HIS A 61 20.51 4.18 9.53
CA HIS A 61 19.31 4.43 8.75
C HIS A 61 19.50 3.91 7.34
N TYR A 62 18.53 3.12 6.87
CA TYR A 62 18.55 2.47 5.57
C TYR A 62 17.39 2.98 4.72
N GLU A 63 17.70 3.43 3.52
CA GLU A 63 16.71 3.56 2.46
C GLU A 63 16.48 2.19 1.85
N VAL A 64 15.21 1.81 1.78
CA VAL A 64 14.78 0.54 1.24
C VAL A 64 14.31 0.73 -0.19
N PHE A 65 14.81 -0.10 -1.08
CA PHE A 65 14.40 -0.14 -2.46
C PHE A 65 13.86 -1.52 -2.82
N ILE A 66 12.78 -1.57 -3.60
CA ILE A 66 12.37 -2.77 -4.31
C ILE A 66 12.92 -2.72 -5.72
N ILE A 67 13.52 -3.83 -6.14
CA ILE A 67 13.95 -4.10 -7.50
C ILE A 67 12.92 -5.03 -8.13
N ILE A 68 12.31 -4.58 -9.23
CA ILE A 68 11.40 -5.39 -10.04
C ILE A 68 11.95 -5.42 -11.45
N ALA A 69 12.40 -6.59 -11.90
CA ALA A 69 13.19 -6.77 -13.11
C ALA A 69 14.47 -5.92 -13.05
N ASP A 70 14.49 -4.76 -13.72
CA ASP A 70 15.65 -3.86 -13.80
C ASP A 70 15.33 -2.46 -13.25
N ASN A 71 14.15 -2.29 -12.64
CA ASN A 71 13.70 -1.02 -12.07
C ASN A 71 13.87 -1.00 -10.56
N LYS A 72 14.56 0.03 -10.08
CA LYS A 72 14.77 0.32 -8.66
C LYS A 72 13.82 1.41 -8.17
N THR A 73 13.01 1.10 -7.16
CA THR A 73 12.04 2.05 -6.57
C THR A 73 12.25 2.14 -5.06
N LYS A 74 12.41 3.35 -4.51
CA LYS A 74 12.42 3.56 -3.06
C LYS A 74 11.03 3.26 -2.48
N VAL A 75 10.96 2.39 -1.47
CA VAL A 75 9.70 1.99 -0.82
C VAL A 75 9.55 2.53 0.60
N GLY A 76 10.65 2.96 1.22
CA GLY A 76 10.61 3.62 2.52
C GLY A 76 11.95 3.55 3.23
N ASP A 77 11.91 3.83 4.52
CA ASP A 77 13.09 3.86 5.38
C ASP A 77 12.90 2.94 6.59
N ILE A 78 13.98 2.30 7.04
CA ILE A 78 14.04 1.42 8.22
C ILE A 78 15.34 1.63 9.00
N GLU A 79 15.35 1.19 10.26
CA GLU A 79 16.51 1.31 11.17
C GLU A 79 17.41 0.07 11.10
N MET A 80 16.86 -1.09 10.73
CA MET A 80 17.58 -2.35 10.53
C MET A 80 17.13 -2.99 9.22
N CYS A 81 18.07 -3.45 8.40
CA CYS A 81 17.79 -4.07 7.12
C CYS A 81 18.44 -5.45 6.98
N ASP A 82 17.93 -6.41 7.75
CA ASP A 82 18.27 -7.81 7.58
C ASP A 82 17.29 -8.45 6.60
N VAL A 83 17.80 -9.26 5.67
CA VAL A 83 16.94 -10.10 4.82
C VAL A 83 16.41 -11.25 5.67
N LEU A 84 15.09 -11.28 5.81
CA LEU A 84 14.41 -12.26 6.63
C LEU A 84 14.22 -13.55 5.81
N PRO A 85 14.67 -14.71 6.28
CA PRO A 85 14.48 -15.95 5.54
C PRO A 85 13.05 -16.49 5.74
N PRO A 86 12.49 -17.25 4.78
CA PRO A 86 11.08 -17.68 4.82
C PRO A 86 10.64 -18.41 6.08
N GLU A 87 11.54 -19.18 6.72
CA GLU A 87 11.26 -19.89 7.98
C GLU A 87 10.92 -18.95 9.16
N GLN A 88 11.27 -17.66 9.08
CA GLN A 88 10.98 -16.66 10.10
C GLN A 88 9.69 -15.88 9.83
N TYR A 89 9.07 -16.00 8.65
CA TYR A 89 7.91 -15.19 8.25
C TYR A 89 6.73 -15.33 9.22
N ALA A 90 6.40 -16.56 9.63
CA ALA A 90 5.28 -16.82 10.52
C ALA A 90 5.43 -16.13 11.89
N GLN A 91 6.66 -16.01 12.40
CA GLN A 91 6.95 -15.36 13.69
C GLN A 91 6.66 -13.86 13.65
N HIS A 92 6.73 -13.27 12.46
CA HIS A 92 6.50 -11.85 12.22
C HIS A 92 5.18 -11.58 11.49
N GLN A 93 4.26 -12.54 11.46
CA GLN A 93 2.94 -12.42 10.80
C GLN A 93 3.04 -12.08 9.30
N ILE A 94 4.13 -12.49 8.65
CA ILE A 94 4.35 -12.37 7.21
C ILE A 94 3.80 -13.65 6.55
N PRO A 95 3.03 -13.55 5.46
CA PRO A 95 2.53 -14.73 4.76
C PRO A 95 3.67 -15.59 4.19
N PRO A 96 3.56 -16.93 4.21
CA PRO A 96 4.59 -17.83 3.68
C PRO A 96 4.84 -17.66 2.18
N GLU A 97 3.86 -17.14 1.43
CA GLU A 97 3.94 -16.83 0.00
C GLU A 97 4.58 -15.47 -0.31
N ALA A 98 5.08 -14.73 0.70
CA ALA A 98 5.82 -13.51 0.45
C ALA A 98 7.11 -13.80 -0.34
N ILE A 99 7.39 -12.95 -1.32
CA ILE A 99 8.52 -13.09 -2.23
C ILE A 99 9.84 -12.90 -1.47
N GLN A 100 9.93 -11.79 -0.75
CA GLN A 100 11.04 -11.49 0.15
C GLN A 100 10.53 -10.56 1.26
N ALA A 101 11.15 -10.65 2.43
CA ALA A 101 10.97 -9.69 3.50
C ALA A 101 12.32 -9.18 4.01
N ILE A 102 12.33 -7.93 4.45
CA ILE A 102 13.48 -7.28 5.07
C ILE A 102 13.03 -6.49 6.30
N GLY A 103 13.92 -6.28 7.25
CA GLY A 103 13.60 -5.51 8.45
C GLY A 103 14.48 -5.89 9.62
N GLY A 104 14.00 -5.56 10.81
CA GLY A 104 14.65 -5.95 12.06
C GLY A 104 14.12 -5.20 13.27
N LEU A 105 14.76 -5.47 14.40
CA LEU A 105 14.49 -4.83 15.69
C LEU A 105 15.46 -3.67 15.90
N ALA A 106 14.92 -2.46 16.12
CA ALA A 106 15.68 -1.31 16.57
C ALA A 106 14.89 -0.61 17.69
N ASP A 107 15.56 -0.26 18.79
CA ASP A 107 14.99 0.48 19.91
C ASP A 107 13.60 -0.06 20.34
N ASP A 108 13.56 -1.35 20.66
CA ASP A 108 12.36 -2.10 21.07
C ASP A 108 11.24 -2.13 20.02
N THR A 109 11.53 -1.74 18.78
CA THR A 109 10.58 -1.74 17.68
C THR A 109 11.04 -2.62 16.52
N TYR A 110 10.25 -3.65 16.24
CA TYR A 110 10.33 -4.40 15.00
C TYR A 110 9.67 -3.63 13.86
N THR A 111 10.40 -3.44 12.76
CA THR A 111 9.84 -2.94 11.50
C THR A 111 10.18 -3.90 10.38
N PHE A 112 9.17 -4.36 9.63
CA PHE A 112 9.35 -5.24 8.48
C PHE A 112 8.66 -4.70 7.24
N ILE A 113 9.30 -4.93 6.09
CA ILE A 113 8.76 -4.69 4.76
C ILE A 113 8.82 -5.99 3.98
N TYR A 114 7.75 -6.35 3.28
CA TYR A 114 7.76 -7.51 2.39
C TYR A 114 7.03 -7.23 1.09
N ALA A 115 7.35 -8.02 0.06
CA ALA A 115 6.65 -8.04 -1.21
C ALA A 115 5.83 -9.32 -1.32
N ILE A 116 4.62 -9.24 -1.86
CA ILE A 116 3.75 -10.39 -2.09
C ILE A 116 3.01 -10.21 -3.41
N ARG A 117 2.78 -11.32 -4.11
CA ARG A 117 1.92 -11.33 -5.29
C ARG A 117 0.47 -11.51 -4.87
N ASP A 118 -0.38 -10.57 -5.24
CA ASP A 118 -1.81 -10.69 -5.03
C ASP A 118 -2.38 -11.81 -5.92
N HIS A 119 -2.92 -12.85 -5.31
CA HIS A 119 -3.39 -14.05 -6.02
C HIS A 119 -4.56 -13.78 -6.99
N TRP A 120 -5.31 -12.69 -6.79
CA TRP A 120 -6.47 -12.37 -7.62
C TRP A 120 -6.10 -11.57 -8.86
N THR A 121 -5.15 -10.65 -8.70
CA THR A 121 -4.80 -9.66 -9.72
C THR A 121 -3.42 -9.88 -10.34
N GLY A 122 -2.59 -10.74 -9.74
CA GLY A 122 -1.20 -10.99 -10.14
C GLY A 122 -0.24 -9.84 -9.84
N ARG A 123 -0.71 -8.77 -9.19
CA ARG A 123 0.05 -7.55 -8.88
C ARG A 123 1.03 -7.77 -7.75
N ILE A 124 2.10 -6.97 -7.71
CA ILE A 124 3.03 -6.99 -6.57
C ILE A 124 2.61 -5.92 -5.57
N LEU A 125 2.32 -6.35 -4.35
CA LEU A 125 2.01 -5.48 -3.22
C LEU A 125 3.24 -5.41 -2.31
N VAL A 126 3.70 -4.22 -2.00
CA VAL A 126 4.71 -4.00 -0.96
C VAL A 126 3.98 -3.62 0.31
N LYS A 127 4.25 -4.35 1.39
CA LYS A 127 3.62 -4.15 2.69
C LYS A 127 4.65 -3.78 3.74
N LYS A 128 4.29 -2.87 4.64
CA LYS A 128 5.11 -2.45 5.78
C LYS A 128 4.31 -2.62 7.07
N GLY A 129 4.95 -3.18 8.09
CA GLY A 129 4.39 -3.37 9.43
C GLY A 129 5.39 -2.96 10.49
N ARG A 130 4.88 -2.61 11.67
CA ARG A 130 5.66 -2.18 12.83
C ARG A 130 5.02 -2.75 14.10
N HIS A 131 5.85 -3.23 15.01
CA HIS A 131 5.45 -3.69 16.34
C HIS A 131 6.47 -3.22 17.37
N THR A 132 6.00 -2.57 18.45
CA THR A 132 6.87 -2.13 19.55
C THR A 132 6.64 -3.04 20.76
N GLU A 133 7.73 -3.53 21.36
CA GLU A 133 7.68 -4.37 22.54
C GLU A 133 6.96 -3.66 23.69
N GLY A 134 6.19 -4.42 24.47
CA GLY A 134 5.37 -3.88 25.55
C GLY A 134 4.04 -3.25 25.12
N GLN A 135 3.74 -3.18 23.81
CA GLN A 135 2.39 -2.85 23.37
C GLN A 135 1.41 -4.00 23.67
N ARG A 136 0.18 -3.63 24.06
CA ARG A 136 -0.92 -4.59 24.30
C ARG A 136 -1.34 -5.30 23.01
N ASP A 137 -1.24 -4.59 21.89
CA ASP A 137 -1.46 -5.15 20.56
C ASP A 137 -0.16 -5.81 20.06
N THR A 138 -0.22 -7.13 19.85
CA THR A 138 0.91 -7.92 19.35
C THR A 138 0.92 -8.00 17.82
N SER A 139 0.01 -7.31 17.14
CA SER A 139 -0.06 -7.25 15.68
C SER A 139 1.03 -6.33 15.12
N TYR A 140 1.61 -6.74 13.98
CA TYR A 140 2.48 -5.88 13.17
C TYR A 140 1.71 -4.88 12.32
N ASN A 141 0.38 -5.05 12.19
CA ASN A 141 -0.52 -4.16 11.47
C ASN A 141 -0.05 -3.81 10.05
N TYR A 142 0.34 -4.84 9.28
CA TYR A 142 0.85 -4.66 7.92
C TYR A 142 -0.14 -3.93 7.00
N ARG A 143 0.36 -2.90 6.32
CA ARG A 143 -0.39 -2.16 5.29
C ARG A 143 0.36 -2.16 3.97
N THR A 144 -0.39 -2.09 2.87
CA THR A 144 0.20 -1.89 1.54
C THR A 144 0.72 -0.46 1.44
N ILE A 145 2.01 -0.31 1.14
CA ILE A 145 2.69 0.97 0.92
C ILE A 145 2.95 1.25 -0.56
N LEU A 146 3.01 0.22 -1.41
CA LEU A 146 3.03 0.33 -2.87
C LEU A 146 2.25 -0.81 -3.51
N ASP A 147 1.62 -0.52 -4.66
CA ASP A 147 0.95 -1.50 -5.54
C ASP A 147 1.51 -1.34 -6.95
N PHE A 148 2.09 -2.42 -7.47
CA PHE A 148 2.63 -2.53 -8.82
C PHE A 148 1.66 -3.33 -9.69
N ALA A 149 0.73 -2.61 -10.34
CA ALA A 149 -0.15 -3.18 -11.36
C ALA A 149 0.53 -3.31 -12.73
N SER A 150 1.50 -2.44 -12.99
CA SER A 150 2.45 -2.43 -14.11
C SER A 150 3.70 -1.68 -13.63
N GLN A 151 4.74 -1.47 -14.46
CA GLN A 151 5.89 -0.63 -14.07
C GLN A 151 5.49 0.83 -13.69
N GLN A 152 4.23 1.21 -13.83
CA GLN A 152 3.70 2.45 -13.25
C GLN A 152 3.47 2.30 -11.75
N LEU A 153 4.29 3.01 -10.99
CA LEU A 153 4.13 3.26 -9.57
C LEU A 153 2.81 3.99 -9.30
N SER A 154 1.92 3.39 -8.53
CA SER A 154 0.86 4.14 -7.86
C SER A 154 1.40 4.60 -6.51
N ALA A 155 1.78 5.88 -6.41
CA ALA A 155 2.30 6.49 -5.18
C ALA A 155 1.27 6.53 -4.02
N ASN A 156 0.04 6.11 -4.29
CA ASN A 156 -1.01 5.99 -3.30
C ASN A 156 -1.71 4.65 -3.59
N PRO A 157 -1.22 3.52 -3.03
CA PRO A 157 -1.79 2.22 -3.33
C PRO A 157 -3.28 2.30 -3.02
N LYS A 158 -4.11 2.00 -4.03
CA LYS A 158 -5.56 1.94 -3.84
C LYS A 158 -5.80 0.97 -2.69
N ILE A 159 -6.36 1.46 -1.57
CA ILE A 159 -6.56 0.63 -0.38
C ILE A 159 -7.42 -0.56 -0.78
N ASN A 160 -6.95 -1.76 -0.43
CA ASN A 160 -7.73 -2.97 -0.67
C ASN A 160 -8.96 -2.90 0.25
N PRO A 161 -10.20 -2.90 -0.29
CA PRO A 161 -11.42 -2.86 0.51
C PRO A 161 -11.47 -3.93 1.62
N ALA A 162 -10.82 -5.07 1.42
CA ALA A 162 -10.72 -6.15 2.43
C ALA A 162 -10.08 -5.68 3.75
N GLN A 163 -9.22 -4.65 3.72
CA GLN A 163 -8.61 -4.10 4.95
C GLN A 163 -9.64 -3.39 5.86
N LEU A 164 -10.76 -2.95 5.28
CA LEU A 164 -11.85 -2.27 5.99
C LEU A 164 -12.87 -3.26 6.57
N VAL A 165 -12.80 -4.54 6.20
CA VAL A 165 -13.70 -5.58 6.71
C VAL A 165 -13.41 -5.85 8.18
N GLY A 166 -14.46 -5.94 8.99
CA GLY A 166 -14.38 -6.25 10.42
C GLY A 166 -15.51 -5.62 11.24
N ALA A 167 -15.43 -5.80 12.55
CA ALA A 167 -16.31 -5.12 13.51
C ALA A 167 -15.57 -3.91 14.12
N TYR A 168 -16.31 -2.83 14.34
CA TYR A 168 -15.83 -1.61 14.94
C TYR A 168 -16.72 -1.26 16.13
N GLY A 169 -16.12 -0.89 17.26
CA GLY A 169 -16.83 -0.67 18.51
C GLY A 169 -16.56 0.70 19.13
N LEU A 170 -17.55 1.22 19.84
CA LEU A 170 -17.41 2.28 20.83
C LEU A 170 -18.22 1.91 22.07
N ASP A 171 -17.58 1.88 23.24
CA ASP A 171 -18.24 1.69 24.53
C ASP A 171 -18.34 3.04 25.26
N GLU A 172 -19.56 3.45 25.59
CA GLU A 172 -19.84 4.65 26.39
C GLU A 172 -20.44 4.28 27.76
N GLY A 173 -20.30 3.03 28.19
CA GLY A 173 -20.68 2.51 29.49
C GLY A 173 -22.11 2.00 29.51
N ASN A 174 -23.11 2.88 29.40
CA ASN A 174 -24.52 2.47 29.44
C ASN A 174 -25.12 2.28 28.04
N HIS A 175 -24.40 2.71 27.02
CA HIS A 175 -24.75 2.53 25.63
C HIS A 175 -23.47 2.30 24.82
N SER A 176 -23.60 1.58 23.71
CA SER A 176 -22.46 1.27 22.86
C SER A 176 -22.87 1.16 21.41
N TYR A 177 -21.89 1.26 20.52
CA TYR A 177 -22.08 1.19 19.08
C TYR A 177 -21.26 0.04 18.51
N LEU A 178 -21.86 -0.73 17.60
CA LEU A 178 -21.20 -1.73 16.79
C LEU A 178 -21.43 -1.42 15.32
N PHE A 179 -20.34 -1.33 14.55
CA PHE A 179 -20.39 -1.17 13.11
C PHE A 179 -19.70 -2.35 12.46
N PHE A 180 -20.42 -3.09 11.62
CA PHE A 180 -19.87 -4.21 10.87
C PHE A 180 -19.70 -3.82 9.42
N VAL A 181 -18.51 -4.10 8.90
CA VAL A 181 -18.20 -4.03 7.47
C VAL A 181 -17.91 -5.44 7.00
N SER A 182 -18.63 -5.89 5.99
CA SER A 182 -18.41 -7.18 5.35
C SER A 182 -18.18 -7.02 3.85
N MET A 183 -17.60 -8.02 3.23
CA MET A 183 -17.30 -8.02 1.80
C MET A 183 -17.88 -9.29 1.17
N SER A 184 -18.64 -9.12 0.09
CA SER A 184 -19.11 -10.22 -0.75
C SER A 184 -18.65 -9.96 -2.17
N LYS A 185 -17.82 -10.88 -2.70
CA LYS A 185 -17.07 -10.69 -3.95
C LYS A 185 -16.20 -9.43 -3.87
N GLU A 186 -16.63 -8.32 -4.46
CA GLU A 186 -15.93 -7.04 -4.51
C GLU A 186 -16.76 -5.88 -3.97
N THR A 187 -17.89 -6.17 -3.33
CA THR A 187 -18.80 -5.16 -2.81
C THR A 187 -18.77 -5.18 -1.29
N LEU A 188 -18.53 -4.01 -0.69
CA LEU A 188 -18.66 -3.81 0.74
C LEU A 188 -20.14 -3.63 1.11
N SER A 189 -20.52 -4.18 2.24
CA SER A 189 -21.79 -3.88 2.90
C SER A 189 -21.53 -3.52 4.35
N ALA A 190 -22.41 -2.70 4.92
CA ALA A 190 -22.24 -2.26 6.28
C ALA A 190 -23.56 -2.17 7.05
N GLN A 191 -23.47 -2.39 8.35
CA GLN A 191 -24.57 -2.22 9.28
C GLN A 191 -24.08 -1.59 10.58
N LEU A 192 -24.88 -0.70 11.15
CA LEU A 192 -24.64 -0.09 12.45
C LEU A 192 -25.68 -0.62 13.45
N ILE A 193 -25.25 -0.90 14.66
CA ILE A 193 -26.10 -1.37 15.75
C ILE A 193 -25.82 -0.49 16.96
N GLU A 194 -26.88 0.11 17.50
CA GLU A 194 -26.85 0.79 18.79
C GLU A 194 -27.33 -0.19 19.87
N LEU A 195 -26.61 -0.22 20.98
CA LEU A 195 -26.88 -1.12 22.10
C LEU A 195 -27.14 -0.28 23.35
N ASP A 196 -28.25 -0.53 24.05
CA ASP A 196 -28.55 0.07 25.37
C ASP A 196 -27.83 -0.65 26.51
N ARG A 197 -26.54 -0.94 26.33
CA ARG A 197 -25.68 -1.63 27.30
C ARG A 197 -24.19 -1.43 26.95
N PRO A 198 -23.26 -1.79 27.86
CA PRO A 198 -21.84 -1.83 27.54
C PRO A 198 -21.53 -2.70 26.32
N LEU A 199 -20.43 -2.38 25.65
CA LEU A 199 -19.96 -3.15 24.50
C LEU A 199 -19.52 -4.56 24.96
N PRO A 200 -20.11 -5.65 24.44
CA PRO A 200 -19.67 -6.99 24.76
C PRO A 200 -18.25 -7.27 24.26
N ALA A 201 -17.58 -8.25 24.86
CA ALA A 201 -16.33 -8.79 24.33
C ALA A 201 -16.55 -9.35 22.91
N PHE A 202 -15.50 -9.33 22.07
CA PHE A 202 -15.62 -9.67 20.65
C PHE A 202 -16.19 -11.08 20.40
N ASP A 203 -15.75 -12.06 21.19
CA ASP A 203 -16.22 -13.45 21.16
C ASP A 203 -17.67 -13.62 21.64
N GLN A 204 -18.22 -12.63 22.34
CA GLN A 204 -19.58 -12.62 22.89
C GLN A 204 -20.58 -11.80 22.07
N ILE A 205 -20.11 -11.04 21.07
CA ILE A 205 -20.96 -10.17 20.23
C ILE A 205 -22.16 -10.94 19.65
N ALA A 206 -21.93 -12.14 19.11
CA ALA A 206 -22.98 -12.89 18.43
C ALA A 206 -24.13 -13.27 19.36
N ASP A 207 -23.82 -13.69 20.59
CA ASP A 207 -24.84 -14.08 21.57
C ASP A 207 -25.50 -12.85 22.18
N ALA A 208 -24.71 -11.81 22.46
CA ALA A 208 -25.22 -10.53 22.89
C ALA A 208 -26.27 -10.00 21.90
N LEU A 209 -26.01 -10.03 20.60
CA LEU A 209 -26.95 -9.55 19.57
C LEU A 209 -28.25 -10.38 19.51
N LYS A 210 -28.20 -11.69 19.78
CA LYS A 210 -29.40 -12.55 19.84
C LYS A 210 -30.28 -12.22 21.04
N GLU A 211 -29.67 -11.94 22.19
CA GLU A 211 -30.37 -11.71 23.45
C GLU A 211 -30.91 -10.28 23.59
N GLY A 212 -30.19 -9.30 23.04
CA GLY A 212 -30.41 -7.88 23.30
C GLY A 212 -31.53 -7.23 22.49
N GLY A 213 -32.13 -7.93 21.52
CA GLY A 213 -33.19 -7.37 20.67
C GLY A 213 -32.76 -6.16 19.83
N ALA A 214 -31.45 -5.93 19.67
CA ALA A 214 -30.92 -4.79 18.94
C ALA A 214 -31.25 -4.90 17.45
N ILE A 215 -31.75 -3.82 16.88
CA ILE A 215 -32.16 -3.77 15.46
C ILE A 215 -30.98 -3.19 14.65
N PRO A 216 -30.39 -3.96 13.74
CA PRO A 216 -29.33 -3.44 12.89
C PRO A 216 -29.90 -2.44 11.88
N GLU A 217 -29.27 -1.28 11.80
CA GLU A 217 -29.45 -0.32 10.73
C GLU A 217 -28.55 -0.72 9.55
N PHE A 218 -29.14 -1.23 8.48
CA PHE A 218 -28.41 -1.52 7.26
C PHE A 218 -28.11 -0.22 6.49
N LEU A 219 -26.84 0.03 6.22
CA LEU A 219 -26.41 1.20 5.46
C LEU A 219 -26.59 0.92 3.95
N HIS A 220 -27.80 1.12 3.44
CA HIS A 220 -28.10 0.92 2.03
C HIS A 220 -27.27 1.86 1.14
N GLY A 221 -26.76 1.32 0.03
CA GLY A 221 -25.89 2.05 -0.88
C GLY A 221 -24.51 2.38 -0.31
N PHE A 222 -24.05 1.62 0.70
CA PHE A 222 -22.71 1.77 1.27
C PHE A 222 -21.62 1.65 0.20
N ASP A 223 -20.93 2.76 -0.06
CA ASP A 223 -19.88 2.88 -1.06
C ASP A 223 -18.67 3.59 -0.45
N VAL A 224 -17.48 3.08 -0.72
CA VAL A 224 -16.22 3.59 -0.16
C VAL A 224 -15.31 4.07 -1.28
N ASN A 225 -14.92 5.34 -1.23
CA ASN A 225 -13.85 5.84 -2.06
C ASN A 225 -12.51 5.34 -1.50
N THR A 226 -11.96 4.27 -2.07
CA THR A 226 -10.68 3.66 -1.68
C THR A 226 -9.44 4.57 -1.78
N GLN A 227 -9.54 5.75 -2.39
CA GLN A 227 -8.43 6.73 -2.44
C GLN A 227 -8.50 7.71 -1.27
N THR A 228 -9.70 8.14 -0.87
CA THR A 228 -9.90 9.13 0.19
C THR A 228 -10.37 8.52 1.50
N LEU A 229 -10.72 7.23 1.50
CA LEU A 229 -11.35 6.49 2.58
C LEU A 229 -12.69 7.03 3.06
N ASN A 230 -13.30 7.94 2.30
CA ASN A 230 -14.63 8.44 2.61
C ASN A 230 -15.67 7.40 2.19
N PHE A 231 -16.66 7.19 3.02
CA PHE A 231 -17.83 6.38 2.69
C PHE A 231 -19.10 7.24 2.64
N LYS A 232 -20.06 6.76 1.85
CA LYS A 232 -21.43 7.29 1.79
C LYS A 232 -22.41 6.13 1.80
N ALA A 233 -23.57 6.38 2.38
CA ALA A 233 -24.76 5.54 2.33
C ALA A 233 -26.00 6.46 2.36
N GLU A 234 -27.19 5.90 2.21
CA GLU A 234 -28.45 6.68 2.12
C GLU A 234 -28.68 7.62 3.32
N HIS A 235 -28.30 7.19 4.53
CA HIS A 235 -28.46 7.94 5.79
C HIS A 235 -27.21 7.94 6.67
N ALA A 236 -26.04 7.75 6.07
CA ALA A 236 -24.78 7.80 6.78
C ALA A 236 -23.66 8.30 5.87
N LYS A 237 -22.75 9.09 6.42
CA LYS A 237 -21.49 9.43 5.76
C LYS A 237 -20.36 9.52 6.77
N GLY A 238 -19.15 9.27 6.28
CA GLY A 238 -18.00 9.31 7.15
C GLY A 238 -16.73 8.93 6.43
N LYS A 239 -15.74 8.53 7.21
CA LYS A 239 -14.45 8.10 6.69
C LYS A 239 -13.81 7.03 7.55
N PHE A 240 -13.01 6.18 6.91
CA PHE A 240 -12.04 5.35 7.62
C PHE A 240 -10.75 6.14 7.83
N VAL A 241 -10.13 5.92 8.99
CA VAL A 241 -8.79 6.42 9.29
C VAL A 241 -7.93 5.21 9.60
N ILE A 242 -6.87 5.02 8.80
CA ILE A 242 -5.88 3.96 9.00
C ILE A 242 -4.63 4.64 9.54
N PRO A 243 -4.43 4.67 10.88
CA PRO A 243 -3.24 5.30 11.45
C PRO A 243 -1.97 4.51 11.10
N ASP A 244 -0.81 5.16 11.23
CA ASP A 244 0.49 4.49 11.09
C ASP A 244 0.69 3.41 12.15
N ASN A 245 0.21 3.66 13.36
CA ASN A 245 0.22 2.74 14.49
C ASN A 245 -1.16 2.75 15.16
N GLY A 246 -1.75 1.58 15.33
CA GLY A 246 -3.02 1.38 16.04
C GLY A 246 -4.17 0.88 15.15
N PRO A 247 -5.35 0.68 15.75
CA PRO A 247 -6.49 0.10 15.04
C PRO A 247 -7.06 1.07 14.01
N VAL A 248 -7.55 0.52 12.90
CA VAL A 248 -8.37 1.28 11.95
C VAL A 248 -9.56 1.86 12.69
N THR A 249 -9.88 3.12 12.44
CA THR A 249 -11.09 3.74 12.99
C THR A 249 -12.06 4.12 11.89
N VAL A 250 -13.32 4.21 12.23
CA VAL A 250 -14.37 4.79 11.39
C VAL A 250 -14.94 5.99 12.11
N VAL A 251 -15.07 7.10 11.39
CA VAL A 251 -15.62 8.36 11.88
C VAL A 251 -16.88 8.65 11.10
N PHE A 252 -18.02 8.64 11.77
CA PHE A 252 -19.29 9.10 11.20
C PHE A 252 -19.36 10.62 11.34
N GLU A 253 -19.53 11.33 10.22
CA GLU A 253 -19.56 12.80 10.19
C GLU A 253 -20.94 13.37 10.54
N ASP A 254 -21.98 12.57 10.38
CA ASP A 254 -23.38 12.92 10.60
C ASP A 254 -23.96 12.34 11.89
N ARG A 255 -23.17 11.56 12.64
CA ARG A 255 -23.54 11.00 13.94
C ARG A 255 -22.65 11.55 15.04
N LYS A 256 -23.20 11.61 16.25
CA LYS A 256 -22.49 12.11 17.42
C LYS A 256 -22.49 11.08 18.54
N ASP A 257 -21.40 11.06 19.29
CA ASP A 257 -21.30 10.33 20.55
C ASP A 257 -22.05 11.05 21.69
N SER A 258 -22.05 10.47 22.89
CA SER A 258 -22.67 11.07 24.07
C SER A 258 -22.10 12.45 24.47
N LYS A 259 -20.90 12.79 23.98
CA LYS A 259 -20.21 14.06 24.22
C LYS A 259 -20.48 15.09 23.12
N GLY A 260 -21.27 14.74 22.10
CA GLY A 260 -21.57 15.60 20.97
C GLY A 260 -20.45 15.69 19.92
N SER A 261 -19.40 14.87 20.05
CA SER A 261 -18.31 14.76 19.08
C SER A 261 -18.68 13.78 17.96
N PRO A 262 -18.06 13.83 16.77
CA PRO A 262 -18.30 12.86 15.71
C PRO A 262 -18.12 11.42 16.22
N LEU A 263 -19.12 10.57 15.96
CA LEU A 263 -19.12 9.19 16.43
C LEU A 263 -17.92 8.45 15.81
N THR A 264 -16.97 8.06 16.66
CA THR A 264 -15.70 7.45 16.25
C THR A 264 -15.58 6.06 16.86
N LEU A 265 -15.58 5.03 16.01
CA LEU A 265 -15.50 3.63 16.42
C LEU A 265 -14.14 3.05 16.03
N LYS A 266 -13.60 2.16 16.86
CA LYS A 266 -12.30 1.51 16.64
C LYS A 266 -12.50 0.07 16.21
N LYS A 267 -11.70 -0.41 15.26
CA LYS A 267 -11.72 -1.81 14.85
C LYS A 267 -11.42 -2.69 16.06
N MET A 268 -12.24 -3.71 16.25
CA MET A 268 -12.11 -4.69 17.32
C MET A 268 -11.20 -5.82 16.83
N ASN A 269 -10.32 -6.28 17.72
CA ASN A 269 -9.42 -7.42 17.52
C ASN A 269 -9.89 -8.60 18.37
#